data_AF-A0A396ZC76-F1
#
_entry.id   AF-A0A396ZC76-F1
#
_cell.length_a   1.000
_cell.length_b   1.000
_cell.length_c   1.000
_cell.angle_alpha   90.00
_cell.angle_beta   90.00
_cell.angle_gamma   90.00
#
_symmetry.space_group_name_H-M   'P 1'
#
loop_
_entity.id
_entity.type
_entity.pdbx_description
1 polymer ?
#
loop_
_entity_poly.entity_id
_entity_poly.type
_entity_poly.pdbx_seq_one_letter_code
_entity_poly.pdbx_strand_id
1 'polypeptide(L)'
;MNVMYQKYLQAPRSWETIEDLNKIKYILKEYIHFQGLLVKESPFHQELKPMEIREDGTFVFPIDSSLTNLDNELVLYRTLSKHIEIGFQVVEKNDLQIVCKPVFAKIAKTQRMSPRIEGLIGKVVAHKFLIPRKELEIKKVLGTSGQIILNDLNRKIKQIYPSAHLIFNSSEERSPEEELVMKHKKPIYISDTNTMASDVSNELAELDLLPVKQVLQEELILEERIRFFKSSKVRSLLIFPILFKSGGESQIFAMGVIESSDGPVSEKVVPLYLEMEEIFNSRMGDSNTKALDIKQNVLNISEGGILLEVTESQLIESFLHKPSFTADITFKMQAPLRFAFHIRHIFQVGEIYHVGAEIVGSNDAKANMTLLKKNMNFIKTQ
;
A
#
# COMPACT_ATOMS: atom_id res chain seq x y z
N MET A 1 5.35 36.96 -6.41
CA MET A 1 5.69 35.91 -5.43
C MET A 1 5.86 34.62 -6.20
N ASN A 2 7.04 34.00 -6.18
CA ASN A 2 7.27 32.73 -6.87
C ASN A 2 6.50 31.64 -6.13
N VAL A 3 5.52 31.02 -6.78
CA VAL A 3 4.79 29.87 -6.24
C VAL A 3 5.71 28.66 -6.37
N MET A 4 6.17 28.13 -5.24
CA MET A 4 7.05 26.96 -5.23
C MET A 4 6.25 25.71 -5.64
N TYR A 5 6.75 24.99 -6.65
CA TYR A 5 6.29 23.67 -7.07
C TYR A 5 7.25 22.61 -6.54
N GLN A 6 6.74 21.62 -5.80
CA GLN A 6 7.56 20.53 -5.28
C GLN A 6 6.88 19.17 -5.51
N LYS A 7 7.65 18.19 -5.98
CA LYS A 7 7.18 16.84 -6.27
C LYS A 7 7.68 15.85 -5.22
N TYR A 8 6.76 15.07 -4.65
CA TYR A 8 7.07 14.13 -3.56
C TYR A 8 6.96 12.67 -3.99
N LEU A 9 5.94 12.34 -4.78
CA LEU A 9 5.68 10.98 -5.23
C LEU A 9 5.20 10.98 -6.67
N GLN A 10 5.69 10.02 -7.45
CA GLN A 10 5.17 9.74 -8.79
C GLN A 10 5.43 8.27 -9.12
N ALA A 11 4.36 7.51 -9.26
CA ALA A 11 4.45 6.13 -9.71
C ALA A 11 5.12 6.08 -11.09
N PRO A 12 6.06 5.14 -11.30
CA PRO A 12 6.74 5.01 -12.58
C PRO A 12 5.73 4.67 -13.68
N ARG A 13 5.92 5.28 -14.84
CA ARG A 13 5.15 4.97 -16.05
C ARG A 13 6.05 4.22 -17.03
N SER A 14 5.48 3.26 -17.75
CA SER A 14 6.16 2.64 -18.87
C SER A 14 5.96 3.49 -20.11
N TRP A 15 7.06 3.85 -20.76
CA TRP A 15 7.09 4.78 -21.89
C TRP A 15 7.52 4.08 -23.16
N GLU A 16 6.95 4.53 -24.26
CA GLU A 16 7.54 4.45 -25.59
C GLU A 16 8.15 5.83 -25.89
N THR A 17 9.46 5.87 -26.16
CA THR A 17 10.19 7.12 -26.42
C THR A 17 10.49 7.21 -27.91
N ILE A 18 10.21 8.37 -28.49
CA ILE A 18 10.39 8.68 -29.91
C ILE A 18 11.27 9.92 -29.98
N GLU A 19 12.41 9.82 -30.65
CA GLU A 19 13.37 10.93 -30.84
C GLU A 19 13.41 11.42 -32.30
N ASP A 20 12.75 10.69 -33.21
CA ASP A 20 12.64 11.07 -34.61
C ASP A 20 11.76 12.32 -34.77
N LEU A 21 12.36 13.41 -35.23
CA LEU A 21 11.73 14.72 -35.37
C LEU A 21 10.51 14.71 -36.32
N ASN A 22 10.53 13.90 -37.38
CA ASN A 22 9.40 13.79 -38.31
C ASN A 22 8.22 13.06 -37.64
N LYS A 23 8.50 12.02 -36.86
CA LYS A 23 7.47 11.34 -36.06
C LYS A 23 6.91 12.24 -34.96
N ILE A 24 7.75 13.05 -34.30
CA ILE A 24 7.29 14.01 -33.29
C ILE A 24 6.39 15.09 -33.92
N LYS A 25 6.77 15.64 -35.09
CA LYS A 25 5.92 16.57 -35.86
C LYS A 25 4.58 15.93 -36.23
N TYR A 26 4.59 14.67 -36.67
CA TYR A 26 3.37 13.92 -36.97
C TYR A 26 2.49 13.76 -35.72
N ILE A 27 3.07 13.42 -34.56
CA ILE A 27 2.34 13.29 -33.29
C ILE A 27 1.64 14.61 -32.91
N LEU A 28 2.40 15.71 -32.99
CA LEU A 28 1.91 17.05 -32.68
C LEU A 28 0.76 17.49 -33.59
N LYS A 29 0.87 17.20 -34.90
CA LYS A 29 -0.13 17.57 -35.90
C LYS A 29 -1.39 16.69 -35.85
N GLU A 30 -1.22 15.38 -35.89
CA GLU A 30 -2.32 14.43 -36.10
C GLU A 30 -3.02 14.00 -34.81
N TYR A 31 -2.34 14.01 -33.66
CA TYR A 31 -2.94 13.56 -32.39
C TYR A 31 -3.26 14.71 -31.45
N ILE A 32 -2.33 15.66 -31.32
CA ILE A 32 -2.51 16.81 -30.41
C ILE A 32 -3.31 17.93 -31.08
N HIS A 33 -3.33 17.97 -32.43
CA HIS A 33 -3.99 19.00 -33.23
C HIS A 33 -3.63 20.43 -32.82
N PHE A 34 -2.44 20.62 -32.23
CA PHE A 34 -1.98 21.89 -31.64
C PHE A 34 -3.01 22.58 -30.72
N GLN A 35 -3.95 21.83 -30.13
CA GLN A 35 -5.02 22.38 -29.32
C GLN A 35 -4.56 22.92 -27.96
N GLY A 36 -3.25 23.09 -27.75
CA GLY A 36 -2.63 23.44 -26.48
C GLY A 36 -1.99 22.25 -25.77
N LEU A 37 -0.90 22.49 -25.06
CA LEU A 37 -0.25 21.48 -24.23
C LEU A 37 -0.01 22.05 -22.84
N LEU A 38 -0.18 21.21 -21.82
CA LEU A 38 -0.02 21.61 -20.43
C LEU A 38 1.46 21.57 -20.04
N VAL A 39 1.93 22.57 -19.30
CA VAL A 39 3.29 22.58 -18.75
C VAL A 39 3.37 21.60 -17.58
N LYS A 40 4.30 20.62 -17.65
CA LYS A 40 4.41 19.52 -16.68
C LYS A 40 4.77 19.96 -15.26
N GLU A 41 5.54 21.03 -15.14
CA GLU A 41 6.05 21.56 -13.86
C GLU A 41 5.44 22.92 -13.54
N SER A 42 4.27 23.22 -14.11
CA SER A 42 3.54 24.46 -13.79
C SER A 42 2.54 24.19 -12.67
N PRO A 43 2.58 25.00 -11.59
CA PRO A 43 1.58 24.92 -10.51
C PRO A 43 0.14 25.13 -11.02
N PHE A 44 -0.02 25.81 -12.15
CA PHE A 44 -1.33 26.20 -12.69
C PHE A 44 -1.80 25.34 -13.86
N HIS A 45 -1.08 24.26 -14.20
CA HIS A 45 -1.36 23.48 -15.41
C HIS A 45 -1.50 24.41 -16.64
N GLN A 46 -0.61 25.40 -16.76
CA GLN A 46 -0.69 26.40 -17.82
C GLN A 46 -0.71 25.71 -19.19
N GLU A 47 -1.71 26.03 -20.01
CA GLU A 47 -1.83 25.50 -21.36
C GLU A 47 -1.13 26.44 -22.34
N LEU A 48 -0.06 25.96 -22.98
CA LEU A 48 0.63 26.68 -24.04
C LEU A 48 0.13 26.22 -25.40
N LYS A 49 -0.34 27.18 -26.20
CA LYS A 49 -0.70 26.98 -27.60
C LYS A 49 0.38 27.57 -28.49
N PRO A 50 0.92 26.82 -29.47
CA PRO A 50 1.94 27.39 -30.33
C PRO A 50 1.32 28.52 -31.16
N MET A 51 1.95 29.69 -31.13
CA MET A 51 1.60 30.84 -31.99
C MET A 51 2.11 30.63 -33.41
N GLU A 52 3.30 30.04 -33.54
CA GLU A 52 3.97 29.81 -34.82
C GLU A 52 4.70 28.46 -34.79
N ILE A 53 4.70 27.77 -35.93
CA ILE A 53 5.53 26.59 -36.18
C ILE A 53 6.33 26.88 -37.44
N ARG A 54 7.65 27.02 -37.29
CA ARG A 54 8.56 27.35 -38.38
C ARG A 54 8.86 26.12 -39.23
N GLU A 55 9.28 26.33 -40.48
CA GLU A 55 9.61 25.25 -41.43
C GLU A 55 10.70 24.31 -40.91
N ASP A 56 11.67 24.87 -40.17
CA ASP A 56 12.76 24.12 -39.52
C ASP A 56 12.28 23.21 -38.37
N GLY A 57 11.00 23.29 -37.98
CA GLY A 57 10.41 22.52 -36.89
C GLY A 57 10.50 23.17 -35.53
N THR A 58 10.88 24.44 -35.47
CA THR A 58 10.90 25.23 -34.23
C THR A 58 9.49 25.72 -33.88
N PHE A 59 9.15 25.63 -32.60
CA PHE A 59 7.86 26.06 -32.04
C PHE A 59 8.03 27.37 -31.28
N VAL A 60 7.09 28.29 -31.48
CA VAL A 60 7.01 29.54 -30.73
C VAL A 60 5.76 29.48 -29.85
N PHE A 61 5.94 29.50 -28.54
CA PHE A 61 4.85 29.54 -27.57
C PHE A 61 4.79 30.93 -26.90
N PRO A 62 3.58 31.49 -26.71
CA PRO A 62 3.40 32.66 -25.86
C PRO A 62 3.64 32.24 -24.41
N ILE A 63 4.34 33.07 -23.66
CA ILE A 63 4.55 32.86 -22.22
C ILE A 63 4.15 34.13 -21.46
N ASP A 64 3.90 33.99 -20.17
CA ASP A 64 3.69 35.11 -19.27
C ASP A 64 4.68 35.04 -18.10
N SER A 65 4.68 36.08 -17.26
CA SER A 65 5.55 36.18 -16.09
C SER A 65 5.28 35.11 -15.01
N SER A 66 4.25 34.28 -15.17
CA SER A 66 3.94 33.17 -14.24
C SER A 66 4.70 31.89 -14.55
N LEU A 67 5.29 31.77 -15.75
CA LEU A 67 6.08 30.63 -16.19
C LEU A 67 7.53 30.74 -15.67
N THR A 68 7.68 30.55 -14.37
CA THR A 68 8.96 30.51 -13.67
C THR A 68 9.53 29.08 -13.70
N ASN A 69 10.83 28.91 -13.96
CA ASN A 69 11.58 27.63 -14.07
C ASN A 69 11.65 27.00 -15.47
N LEU A 70 12.03 27.79 -16.48
CA LEU A 70 12.44 27.28 -17.79
C LEU A 70 13.85 27.75 -18.09
N ASP A 71 14.82 26.88 -17.81
CA ASP A 71 16.23 27.12 -18.08
C ASP A 71 16.56 26.65 -19.50
N ASN A 72 16.65 25.33 -19.73
CA ASN A 72 17.06 24.77 -21.02
C ASN A 72 16.05 23.81 -21.65
N GLU A 73 15.10 23.29 -20.87
CA GLU A 73 14.11 22.33 -21.33
C GLU A 73 12.69 22.74 -20.93
N LEU A 74 11.75 22.55 -21.86
CA LEU A 74 10.32 22.73 -21.65
C LEU A 74 9.65 21.38 -21.93
N VAL A 75 9.04 20.77 -20.91
CA VAL A 75 8.25 19.55 -21.10
C VAL A 75 6.77 19.90 -21.06
N LEU A 76 6.13 19.70 -22.21
CA LEU A 76 4.71 19.87 -22.37
C LEU A 76 4.02 18.51 -22.43
N TYR A 77 2.79 18.41 -21.96
CA TYR A 77 2.06 17.16 -21.97
C TYR A 77 0.59 17.34 -22.32
N ARG A 78 -0.03 16.27 -22.79
CA ARG A 78 -1.48 16.16 -22.90
C ARG A 78 -1.90 14.73 -22.62
N THR A 79 -3.04 14.58 -21.95
CA THR A 79 -3.61 13.25 -21.69
C THR A 79 -4.88 13.09 -22.53
N LEU A 80 -4.76 12.37 -23.64
CA LEU A 80 -5.89 11.97 -24.49
C LEU A 80 -6.32 10.55 -24.11
N SER A 81 -6.30 9.61 -25.05
CA SER A 81 -6.39 8.16 -24.79
C SER A 81 -5.12 7.62 -24.12
N LYS A 82 -3.95 8.19 -24.46
CA LYS A 82 -2.66 7.95 -23.81
C LYS A 82 -2.12 9.28 -23.26
N HIS A 83 -1.30 9.18 -22.23
CA HIS A 83 -0.54 10.32 -21.74
C HIS A 83 0.67 10.51 -22.65
N ILE A 84 0.81 11.70 -23.22
CA ILE A 84 1.88 12.06 -24.14
C ILE A 84 2.63 13.23 -23.52
N GLU A 85 3.94 13.09 -23.39
CA GLU A 85 4.86 14.16 -23.01
C GLU A 85 5.76 14.48 -24.21
N ILE A 86 6.04 15.75 -24.42
CA ILE A 86 6.93 16.24 -25.48
C ILE A 86 7.95 17.14 -24.82
N GLY A 87 9.21 16.73 -24.92
CA GLY A 87 10.34 17.52 -24.46
C GLY A 87 10.80 18.46 -25.57
N PHE A 88 10.94 19.73 -25.22
CA PHE A 88 11.48 20.75 -26.09
C PHE A 88 12.77 21.31 -25.48
N GLN A 89 13.77 21.55 -26.32
CA GLN A 89 14.95 22.33 -25.97
C GLN A 89 14.65 23.80 -26.22
N VAL A 90 14.89 24.64 -25.23
CA VAL A 90 14.73 26.10 -25.33
C VAL A 90 15.87 26.66 -26.16
N VAL A 91 15.55 27.39 -27.23
CA VAL A 91 16.51 28.03 -28.14
C VAL A 91 16.62 29.52 -27.82
N GLU A 92 15.49 30.18 -27.60
CA GLU A 92 15.41 31.61 -27.29
C GLU A 92 14.24 31.85 -26.33
N LYS A 93 14.40 32.80 -25.41
CA LYS A 93 13.37 33.19 -24.45
C LYS A 93 13.39 34.69 -24.25
N ASN A 94 12.23 35.32 -24.32
CA ASN A 94 12.01 36.70 -23.89
C ASN A 94 10.76 36.78 -23.00
N ASP A 95 10.36 37.98 -22.59
CA ASP A 95 9.26 38.18 -21.64
C ASP A 95 7.87 37.79 -22.17
N LEU A 96 7.72 37.60 -23.48
CA LEU A 96 6.44 37.36 -24.15
C LEU A 96 6.35 35.99 -24.85
N GLN A 97 7.49 35.42 -25.23
CA GLN A 97 7.53 34.18 -26.01
C GLN A 97 8.77 33.33 -25.70
N ILE A 98 8.61 32.03 -25.93
CA ILE A 98 9.68 31.05 -25.91
C ILE A 98 9.74 30.33 -27.26
N VAL A 99 10.94 30.24 -27.80
CA VAL A 99 11.26 29.56 -29.05
C VAL A 99 11.97 28.28 -28.69
N CYS A 100 11.45 27.13 -29.14
CA CYS A 100 11.96 25.84 -28.71
C CYS A 100 11.85 24.77 -29.78
N LYS A 101 12.75 23.79 -29.74
CA LYS A 101 12.83 22.67 -30.70
C LYS A 101 12.42 21.37 -30.04
N PRO A 102 11.54 20.55 -30.65
CA PRO A 102 11.17 19.26 -30.09
C PRO A 102 12.37 18.30 -30.12
N VAL A 103 12.62 17.63 -29.00
CA VAL A 103 13.74 16.68 -28.83
C VAL A 103 13.22 15.25 -28.73
N PHE A 104 12.16 15.04 -27.95
CA PHE A 104 11.57 13.72 -27.78
C PHE A 104 10.05 13.80 -27.57
N ALA A 105 9.37 12.72 -27.88
CA ALA A 105 8.02 12.43 -27.41
C ALA A 105 8.02 11.13 -26.61
N LYS A 106 7.40 11.15 -25.42
CA LYS A 106 7.15 9.97 -24.58
C LYS A 106 5.67 9.69 -24.56
N ILE A 107 5.29 8.50 -25.01
CA ILE A 107 3.91 8.03 -25.03
C ILE A 107 3.77 6.94 -23.99
N ALA A 108 2.82 7.09 -23.06
CA ALA A 108 2.54 6.06 -22.07
C ALA A 108 2.03 4.78 -22.79
N LYS A 109 2.61 3.63 -22.45
CA LYS A 109 2.18 2.34 -23.02
C LYS A 109 0.75 2.01 -22.61
N THR A 110 0.39 2.34 -21.37
CA THR A 110 -0.94 2.12 -20.81
C THR A 110 -1.90 3.22 -21.24
N GLN A 111 -3.08 2.82 -21.71
CA GLN A 111 -4.16 3.76 -22.02
C GLN A 111 -4.83 4.28 -20.73
N ARG A 112 -5.42 5.47 -20.81
CA ARG A 112 -6.26 6.01 -19.75
C ARG A 112 -7.55 5.19 -19.69
N MET A 113 -7.80 4.55 -18.55
CA MET A 113 -8.97 3.70 -18.36
C MET A 113 -10.30 4.45 -18.47
N SER A 114 -10.35 5.72 -18.04
CA SER A 114 -11.60 6.49 -18.04
C SER A 114 -11.36 8.01 -18.11
N PRO A 115 -12.25 8.77 -18.78
CA PRO A 115 -12.21 10.22 -18.78
C PRO A 115 -12.46 10.77 -17.36
N ARG A 116 -11.87 11.94 -17.07
CA ARG A 116 -12.10 12.64 -15.80
C ARG A 116 -13.13 13.76 -15.96
N ILE A 117 -13.87 14.01 -14.89
CA ILE A 117 -14.71 15.19 -14.71
C ILE A 117 -13.92 16.18 -13.86
N GLU A 118 -13.70 17.38 -14.36
CA GLU A 118 -13.01 18.48 -13.68
C GLU A 118 -14.01 19.43 -13.00
N GLY A 119 -13.53 20.43 -12.24
CA GLY A 119 -14.36 21.49 -11.68
C GLY A 119 -15.29 21.02 -10.55
N LEU A 120 -14.82 20.08 -9.74
CA LEU A 120 -15.62 19.41 -8.70
C LEU A 120 -15.54 20.07 -7.31
N ILE A 121 -14.77 21.14 -7.16
CA ILE A 121 -14.64 21.90 -5.92
C ILE A 121 -16.02 22.30 -5.41
N GLY A 122 -16.31 21.98 -4.14
CA GLY A 122 -17.62 22.24 -3.50
C GLY A 122 -18.78 21.37 -3.99
N LYS A 123 -18.62 20.58 -5.06
CA LYS A 123 -19.61 19.60 -5.56
C LYS A 123 -19.35 18.20 -5.03
N VAL A 124 -18.08 17.84 -4.88
CA VAL A 124 -17.64 16.52 -4.42
C VAL A 124 -16.56 16.69 -3.36
N VAL A 125 -16.71 15.99 -2.25
CA VAL A 125 -15.75 16.03 -1.13
C VAL A 125 -15.34 14.62 -0.73
N ALA A 126 -14.09 14.48 -0.31
CA ALA A 126 -13.58 13.30 0.36
C ALA A 126 -13.54 13.54 1.88
N HIS A 127 -14.04 12.61 2.67
CA HIS A 127 -14.05 12.71 4.14
C HIS A 127 -13.97 11.35 4.86
N LYS A 128 -14.02 11.37 6.20
CA LYS A 128 -13.89 10.19 7.07
C LYS A 128 -12.67 9.33 6.75
N PHE A 129 -11.53 9.95 6.52
CA PHE A 129 -10.30 9.26 6.13
C PHE A 129 -9.92 8.21 7.17
N LEU A 130 -9.63 6.98 6.70
CA LEU A 130 -8.87 5.99 7.45
C LEU A 130 -7.48 5.96 6.85
N ILE A 131 -6.52 6.50 7.60
CA ILE A 131 -5.13 6.62 7.16
C ILE A 131 -4.24 5.68 7.98
N PRO A 132 -3.17 5.12 7.39
CA PRO A 132 -2.18 4.37 8.13
C PRO A 132 -1.54 5.23 9.22
N ARG A 133 -1.43 4.67 10.43
CA ARG A 133 -0.65 5.30 11.51
C ARG A 133 0.83 5.01 11.31
N LYS A 134 1.65 6.00 11.62
CA LYS A 134 3.12 5.87 11.64
C LYS A 134 3.60 4.96 12.77
N GLU A 135 2.90 4.98 13.91
CA GLU A 135 3.19 4.14 15.08
C GLU A 135 2.09 3.09 15.26
N LEU A 136 2.49 1.85 15.59
CA LEU A 136 1.59 0.73 15.86
C LEU A 136 0.90 0.92 17.22
N GLU A 137 -0.43 0.88 17.24
CA GLU A 137 -1.17 0.76 18.51
C GLU A 137 -1.05 -0.68 19.05
N ILE A 138 0.08 -0.96 19.69
CA ILE A 138 0.45 -2.29 20.20
C ILE A 138 -0.69 -2.89 21.05
N LYS A 139 -1.34 -2.10 21.92
CA LYS A 139 -2.46 -2.57 22.75
C LYS A 139 -3.66 -3.11 21.96
N LYS A 140 -3.98 -2.49 20.82
CA LYS A 140 -5.09 -2.93 19.96
C LYS A 140 -4.71 -4.20 19.19
N VAL A 141 -3.46 -4.25 18.73
CA VAL A 141 -2.90 -5.42 18.05
C VAL A 141 -2.88 -6.63 18.98
N LEU A 142 -2.30 -6.48 20.18
CA LEU A 142 -2.23 -7.49 21.24
C LEU A 142 -3.61 -7.83 21.86
N GLY A 143 -4.65 -7.08 21.53
CA GLY A 143 -6.01 -7.30 21.98
C GLY A 143 -6.83 -8.21 21.06
N THR A 144 -8.16 -8.02 21.08
CA THR A 144 -9.13 -8.89 20.40
C THR A 144 -8.93 -8.98 18.88
N SER A 145 -8.46 -7.90 18.23
CA SER A 145 -8.30 -7.88 16.77
C SER A 145 -7.22 -8.87 16.29
N GLY A 146 -6.09 -8.94 16.97
CA GLY A 146 -5.04 -9.90 16.61
C GLY A 146 -5.46 -11.34 16.91
N GLN A 147 -6.19 -11.57 18.01
CA GLN A 147 -6.74 -12.89 18.35
C GLN A 147 -7.73 -13.40 17.30
N ILE A 148 -8.64 -12.55 16.80
CA ILE A 148 -9.60 -12.91 15.73
C ILE A 148 -8.84 -13.34 14.48
N ILE A 149 -7.85 -12.56 14.04
CA ILE A 149 -7.09 -12.84 12.82
C ILE A 149 -6.33 -14.15 12.94
N LEU A 150 -5.62 -14.38 14.04
CA LEU A 150 -4.90 -15.64 14.22
C LEU A 150 -5.83 -16.85 14.34
N ASN A 151 -6.98 -16.71 15.02
CA ASN A 151 -7.97 -17.78 15.06
C ASN A 151 -8.51 -18.12 13.66
N ASP A 152 -8.77 -17.12 12.83
CA ASP A 152 -9.19 -17.34 11.43
C ASP A 152 -8.12 -18.02 10.60
N LEU A 153 -6.84 -17.65 10.77
CA LEU A 153 -5.73 -18.32 10.08
C LEU A 153 -5.53 -19.76 10.56
N ASN A 154 -5.62 -19.99 11.88
CA ASN A 154 -5.46 -21.31 12.48
C ASN A 154 -6.56 -22.30 12.07
N ARG A 155 -7.74 -21.83 11.62
CA ARG A 155 -8.77 -22.72 11.05
C ARG A 155 -8.24 -23.54 9.87
N LYS A 156 -7.36 -22.97 9.04
CA LYS A 156 -6.73 -23.71 7.92
C LYS A 156 -5.80 -24.81 8.42
N ILE A 157 -5.00 -24.52 9.45
CA ILE A 157 -4.11 -25.52 10.06
C ILE A 157 -4.94 -26.62 10.72
N LYS A 158 -5.99 -26.27 11.47
CA LYS A 158 -6.92 -27.23 12.10
C LYS A 158 -7.58 -28.21 11.13
N GLN A 159 -7.81 -27.81 9.88
CA GLN A 159 -8.36 -28.71 8.85
C GLN A 159 -7.40 -29.85 8.49
N ILE A 160 -6.09 -29.61 8.60
CA ILE A 160 -5.03 -30.58 8.30
C ILE A 160 -4.56 -31.30 9.58
N TYR A 161 -4.47 -30.55 10.68
CA TYR A 161 -4.01 -31.00 11.99
C TYR A 161 -5.07 -30.70 13.06
N PRO A 162 -6.04 -31.61 13.29
CA PRO A 162 -7.19 -31.35 14.16
C PRO A 162 -6.86 -30.97 15.61
N SER A 163 -5.72 -31.44 16.16
CA SER A 163 -5.26 -31.09 17.50
C SER A 163 -4.57 -29.72 17.61
N ALA A 164 -4.35 -29.04 16.47
CA ALA A 164 -3.73 -27.72 16.45
C ALA A 164 -4.59 -26.69 17.18
N HIS A 165 -4.02 -25.98 18.15
CA HIS A 165 -4.69 -24.88 18.84
C HIS A 165 -3.71 -23.74 19.10
N LEU A 166 -4.27 -22.60 19.53
CA LEU A 166 -3.49 -21.41 19.84
C LEU A 166 -3.56 -21.14 21.33
N ILE A 167 -2.42 -20.86 21.94
CA ILE A 167 -2.30 -20.34 23.29
C ILE A 167 -1.87 -18.89 23.18
N PHE A 168 -2.73 -17.97 23.59
CA PHE A 168 -2.44 -16.53 23.54
C PHE A 168 -1.65 -16.11 24.78
N ASN A 169 -0.80 -15.08 24.63
CA ASN A 169 -0.01 -14.56 25.73
C ASN A 169 -0.85 -14.00 26.91
N SER A 170 -2.15 -13.77 26.69
CA SER A 170 -3.10 -13.39 27.75
C SER A 170 -3.56 -14.57 28.63
N SER A 171 -3.13 -15.81 28.37
CA SER A 171 -3.45 -16.97 29.20
C SER A 171 -2.75 -16.87 30.56
N GLU A 172 -3.50 -17.10 31.65
CA GLU A 172 -2.99 -17.03 33.03
C GLU A 172 -2.23 -18.30 33.42
N GLU A 173 -2.63 -19.46 32.90
CA GLU A 173 -1.94 -20.74 33.12
C GLU A 173 -1.16 -21.15 31.87
N ARG A 174 0.10 -21.56 32.08
CA ARG A 174 1.00 -22.09 31.06
C ARG A 174 1.62 -23.40 31.53
N SER A 175 1.84 -24.32 30.61
CA SER A 175 2.68 -25.49 30.88
C SER A 175 4.16 -25.08 30.99
N PRO A 176 5.01 -25.88 31.67
CA PRO A 176 6.46 -25.62 31.71
C PRO A 176 7.07 -25.48 30.31
N GLU A 177 6.63 -26.27 29.34
CA GLU A 177 7.11 -26.18 27.96
C GLU A 177 6.70 -24.83 27.30
N GLU A 178 5.49 -24.34 27.56
CA GLU A 178 5.04 -23.02 27.09
C GLU A 178 5.82 -21.88 27.74
N GLU A 179 6.15 -21.98 29.04
CA GLU A 179 6.99 -21.00 29.74
C GLU A 179 8.40 -20.93 29.14
N LEU A 180 8.96 -22.09 28.77
CA LEU A 180 10.26 -22.17 28.10
C LEU A 180 10.23 -21.51 26.72
N VAL A 181 9.18 -21.72 25.92
CA VAL A 181 9.00 -21.02 24.64
C VAL A 181 8.88 -19.51 24.86
N MET A 182 8.16 -19.07 25.89
CA MET A 182 8.04 -17.64 26.24
C MET A 182 9.38 -17.00 26.60
N LYS A 183 10.19 -17.72 27.39
CA LYS A 183 11.50 -17.26 27.88
C LYS A 183 12.54 -17.21 26.76
N HIS A 184 12.58 -18.23 25.90
CA HIS A 184 13.64 -18.39 24.91
C HIS A 184 13.26 -17.93 23.49
N LYS A 185 11.96 -17.76 23.21
CA LYS A 185 11.40 -17.46 21.86
C LYS A 185 11.81 -18.48 20.79
N LYS A 186 12.11 -19.70 21.21
CA LYS A 186 12.49 -20.82 20.34
C LYS A 186 11.37 -21.85 20.29
N PRO A 187 11.11 -22.49 19.13
CA PRO A 187 10.17 -23.58 19.05
C PRO A 187 10.65 -24.79 19.87
N ILE A 188 9.70 -25.56 20.40
CA ILE A 188 9.94 -26.86 21.03
C ILE A 188 9.36 -27.94 20.12
N TYR A 189 10.16 -28.95 19.80
CA TYR A 189 9.71 -30.16 19.13
C TYR A 189 10.13 -31.39 19.94
N ILE A 190 9.18 -32.27 20.22
CA ILE A 190 9.38 -33.53 20.93
C ILE A 190 8.76 -34.63 20.08
N SER A 191 9.60 -35.47 19.46
CA SER A 191 9.17 -36.57 18.62
C SER A 191 8.66 -37.77 19.44
N ASP A 192 9.20 -37.96 20.64
CA ASP A 192 8.73 -38.94 21.63
C ASP A 192 8.85 -38.38 23.06
N THR A 193 7.71 -38.15 23.71
CA THR A 193 7.61 -37.61 25.08
C THR A 193 8.12 -38.58 26.15
N ASN A 194 8.25 -39.88 25.86
CA ASN A 194 8.78 -40.85 26.82
C ASN A 194 10.29 -40.72 27.01
N THR A 195 10.99 -40.27 25.97
CA THR A 195 12.44 -40.10 25.94
C THR A 195 12.85 -38.63 25.93
N MET A 196 11.86 -37.73 25.72
CA MET A 196 12.04 -36.31 25.43
C MET A 196 12.99 -36.10 24.26
N ALA A 197 12.95 -37.00 23.28
CA ALA A 197 13.76 -36.88 22.08
C ALA A 197 13.22 -35.76 21.20
N SER A 198 14.14 -34.98 20.65
CA SER A 198 13.85 -33.91 19.67
C SER A 198 14.47 -34.27 18.33
N ASP A 199 14.49 -35.56 17.98
CA ASP A 199 15.09 -36.04 16.74
C ASP A 199 14.37 -35.38 15.56
N VAL A 200 15.12 -34.62 14.77
CA VAL A 200 14.61 -33.80 13.67
C VAL A 200 15.17 -34.26 12.35
N SER A 201 14.32 -34.18 11.33
CA SER A 201 14.74 -34.25 9.93
C SER A 201 14.43 -32.91 9.23
N ASN A 202 14.98 -32.73 8.03
CA ASN A 202 14.54 -31.74 7.03
C ASN A 202 14.19 -30.33 7.57
N GLU A 203 12.89 -29.98 7.61
CA GLU A 203 12.37 -28.61 7.79
C GLU A 203 12.56 -28.07 9.21
N LEU A 204 12.54 -28.94 10.21
CA LEU A 204 12.79 -28.57 11.60
C LEU A 204 14.29 -28.36 11.90
N ALA A 205 15.19 -28.95 11.09
CA ALA A 205 16.63 -28.82 11.27
C ALA A 205 17.15 -27.40 10.93
N GLU A 206 16.40 -26.64 10.13
CA GLU A 206 16.71 -25.25 9.81
C GLU A 206 16.25 -24.27 10.91
N LEU A 207 15.45 -24.74 11.87
CA LEU A 207 14.99 -23.94 13.01
C LEU A 207 15.95 -24.04 14.19
N ASP A 208 16.14 -22.92 14.88
CA ASP A 208 16.83 -22.86 16.17
C ASP A 208 15.91 -23.38 17.29
N LEU A 209 15.78 -24.70 17.37
CA LEU A 209 14.94 -25.37 18.37
C LEU A 209 15.54 -25.28 19.77
N LEU A 210 14.67 -25.20 20.78
CA LEU A 210 15.09 -25.30 22.16
C LEU A 210 15.48 -26.76 22.51
N PRO A 211 16.65 -27.02 23.12
CA PRO A 211 17.03 -28.36 23.58
C PRO A 211 16.26 -28.74 24.85
N VAL A 212 14.95 -28.94 24.72
CA VAL A 212 13.99 -29.04 25.83
C VAL A 212 14.38 -30.09 26.87
N LYS A 213 14.90 -31.25 26.46
CA LYS A 213 15.37 -32.30 27.38
C LYS A 213 16.47 -31.82 28.31
N GLN A 214 17.46 -31.10 27.78
CA GLN A 214 18.58 -30.58 28.56
C GLN A 214 18.08 -29.53 29.54
N VAL A 215 17.24 -28.60 29.06
CA VAL A 215 16.67 -27.52 29.88
C VAL A 215 15.82 -28.09 31.03
N LEU A 216 14.92 -29.04 30.76
CA LEU A 216 14.09 -29.67 31.79
C LEU A 216 14.91 -30.52 32.77
N GLN A 217 16.05 -31.07 32.34
CA GLN A 217 16.97 -31.78 33.21
C GLN A 217 17.71 -30.83 34.15
N GLU A 218 18.17 -29.69 33.64
CA GLU A 218 18.80 -28.62 34.42
C GLU A 218 17.83 -28.01 35.44
N GLU A 219 16.55 -27.85 35.06
CA GLU A 219 15.47 -27.39 35.93
C GLU A 219 14.94 -28.48 36.89
N LEU A 220 15.51 -29.70 36.86
CA LEU A 220 15.16 -30.84 37.73
C LEU A 220 13.71 -31.33 37.63
N ILE A 221 13.00 -31.01 36.54
CA ILE A 221 11.59 -31.37 36.32
C ILE A 221 11.38 -32.42 35.22
N LEU A 222 12.43 -32.87 34.52
CA LEU A 222 12.35 -33.81 33.40
C LEU A 222 11.47 -35.05 33.69
N GLU A 223 11.72 -35.74 34.80
CA GLU A 223 11.00 -36.99 35.15
C GLU A 223 9.54 -36.76 35.55
N GLU A 224 9.22 -35.58 36.08
CA GLU A 224 7.85 -35.16 36.31
C GLU A 224 7.13 -34.94 34.98
N ARG A 225 7.76 -34.23 34.04
CA ARG A 225 7.20 -33.96 32.72
C ARG A 225 6.99 -35.24 31.90
N ILE A 226 7.93 -36.19 31.92
CA ILE A 226 7.77 -37.50 31.27
C ILE A 226 6.55 -38.24 31.85
N ARG A 227 6.37 -38.23 33.18
CA ARG A 227 5.20 -38.85 33.82
C ARG A 227 3.89 -38.14 33.45
N PHE A 228 3.90 -36.81 33.37
CA PHE A 228 2.77 -36.01 32.93
C PHE A 228 2.32 -36.42 31.52
N PHE A 229 3.23 -36.43 30.54
CA PHE A 229 2.88 -36.81 29.16
C PHE A 229 2.40 -38.26 29.03
N LYS A 230 3.00 -39.19 29.79
CA LYS A 230 2.52 -40.58 29.86
C LYS A 230 1.07 -40.65 30.38
N SER A 231 0.74 -39.86 31.41
CA SER A 231 -0.61 -39.84 31.98
C SER A 231 -1.63 -39.16 31.07
N SER A 232 -1.23 -38.13 30.32
CA SER A 232 -2.09 -37.41 29.38
C SER A 232 -2.21 -38.08 28.01
N LYS A 233 -1.50 -39.19 27.79
CA LYS A 233 -1.46 -39.94 26.51
C LYS A 233 -0.96 -39.10 25.33
N VAL A 234 -0.13 -38.10 25.60
CA VAL A 234 0.54 -37.30 24.57
C VAL A 234 1.85 -37.97 24.23
N ARG A 235 2.02 -38.39 22.98
CA ARG A 235 3.20 -39.10 22.47
C ARG A 235 4.21 -38.17 21.82
N SER A 236 3.77 -37.08 21.22
CA SER A 236 4.63 -36.06 20.63
C SER A 236 4.01 -34.67 20.74
N LEU A 237 4.86 -33.65 20.69
CA LEU A 237 4.50 -32.26 20.93
C LEU A 237 5.27 -31.33 20.00
N LEU A 238 4.57 -30.35 19.44
CA LEU A 238 5.16 -29.16 18.83
C LEU A 238 4.57 -27.92 19.50
N ILE A 239 5.43 -27.02 19.94
CA ILE A 239 5.06 -25.66 20.35
C ILE A 239 5.84 -24.68 19.48
N PHE A 240 5.12 -23.89 18.68
CA PHE A 240 5.70 -22.93 17.75
C PHE A 240 5.35 -21.48 18.17
N PRO A 241 6.34 -20.62 18.49
CA PRO A 241 6.07 -19.23 18.80
C PRO A 241 5.62 -18.46 17.55
N ILE A 242 4.50 -17.76 17.63
CA ILE A 242 4.02 -16.84 16.59
C ILE A 242 4.40 -15.42 17.01
N LEU A 243 5.35 -14.82 16.29
CA LEU A 243 5.93 -13.54 16.65
C LEU A 243 5.16 -12.37 16.02
N PHE A 244 4.89 -11.35 16.83
CA PHE A 244 4.50 -10.04 16.34
C PHE A 244 5.74 -9.14 16.26
N LYS A 245 6.01 -8.59 15.07
CA LYS A 245 7.15 -7.72 14.77
C LYS A 245 6.68 -6.26 14.79
N SER A 246 7.28 -5.45 15.66
CA SER A 246 6.97 -4.03 15.77
C SER A 246 8.24 -3.24 16.09
N GLY A 247 8.55 -2.21 15.28
CA GLY A 247 9.65 -1.29 15.57
C GLY A 247 11.05 -1.92 15.67
N GLY A 248 11.27 -3.07 15.04
CA GLY A 248 12.54 -3.82 15.12
C GLY A 248 12.61 -4.82 16.29
N GLU A 249 11.61 -4.82 17.17
CA GLU A 249 11.47 -5.82 18.23
C GLU A 249 10.44 -6.90 17.85
N SER A 250 10.68 -8.12 18.33
CA SER A 250 9.75 -9.24 18.20
C SER A 250 9.26 -9.69 19.58
N GLN A 251 7.95 -9.88 19.71
CA GLN A 251 7.33 -10.43 20.91
C GLN A 251 6.42 -11.59 20.53
N ILE A 252 6.31 -12.59 21.42
CA ILE A 252 5.39 -13.70 21.20
C ILE A 252 3.97 -13.18 21.38
N PHE A 253 3.17 -13.34 20.33
CA PHE A 253 1.75 -13.01 20.37
C PHE A 253 0.92 -14.20 20.85
N ALA A 254 1.22 -15.36 20.27
CA ALA A 254 0.60 -16.63 20.57
C ALA A 254 1.59 -17.77 20.33
N MET A 255 1.24 -18.96 20.79
CA MET A 255 1.94 -20.20 20.49
C MET A 255 0.98 -21.13 19.75
N GLY A 256 1.42 -21.67 18.62
CA GLY A 256 0.76 -22.78 17.96
C GLY A 256 1.15 -24.08 18.65
N VAL A 257 0.18 -24.82 19.18
CA VAL A 257 0.42 -26.07 19.90
C VAL A 257 -0.26 -27.22 19.17
N ILE A 258 0.51 -28.29 18.96
CA ILE A 258 0.02 -29.56 18.41
C ILE A 258 0.51 -30.69 19.31
N GLU A 259 -0.45 -31.43 19.84
CA GLU A 259 -0.22 -32.67 20.57
C GLU A 259 -0.73 -33.85 19.73
N SER A 260 -0.04 -34.98 19.79
CA SER A 260 -0.44 -36.20 19.08
C SER A 260 -0.31 -37.42 19.98
N SER A 261 -1.30 -38.32 19.94
CA SER A 261 -1.32 -39.58 20.68
C SER A 261 -0.68 -40.74 19.92
N ASP A 262 -0.60 -40.66 18.59
CA ASP A 262 -0.36 -41.82 17.74
C ASP A 262 1.10 -41.94 17.30
N GLY A 263 1.71 -40.81 16.93
CA GLY A 263 3.09 -40.72 16.46
C GLY A 263 3.65 -39.29 16.47
N PRO A 264 4.86 -39.05 15.94
CA PRO A 264 5.47 -37.73 15.87
C PRO A 264 4.59 -36.70 15.14
N VAL A 265 4.55 -35.47 15.64
CA VAL A 265 3.95 -34.35 14.91
C VAL A 265 4.69 -34.17 13.59
N SER A 266 3.95 -34.03 12.49
CA SER A 266 4.54 -33.85 11.17
C SER A 266 5.24 -32.50 11.06
N GLU A 267 6.47 -32.50 10.55
CA GLU A 267 7.28 -31.29 10.34
C GLU A 267 6.63 -30.31 9.35
N LYS A 268 5.80 -30.82 8.42
CA LYS A 268 5.08 -30.05 7.39
C LYS A 268 4.14 -28.99 7.94
N VAL A 269 3.86 -28.98 9.23
CA VAL A 269 3.08 -27.93 9.88
C VAL A 269 3.89 -26.65 10.13
N VAL A 270 5.22 -26.76 10.20
CA VAL A 270 6.13 -25.63 10.42
C VAL A 270 5.99 -24.56 9.33
N PRO A 271 6.05 -24.88 8.03
CA PRO A 271 5.79 -23.90 6.97
C PRO A 271 4.43 -23.20 7.10
N LEU A 272 3.40 -23.90 7.59
CA LEU A 272 2.08 -23.30 7.77
C LEU A 272 2.05 -22.28 8.92
N TYR A 273 2.78 -22.53 10.01
CA TYR A 273 2.93 -21.55 11.09
C TYR A 273 3.80 -20.36 10.69
N LEU A 274 4.85 -20.56 9.88
CA LEU A 274 5.64 -19.49 9.30
C LEU A 274 4.79 -18.60 8.37
N GLU A 275 4.00 -19.22 7.47
CA GLU A 275 3.06 -18.50 6.60
C GLU A 275 2.01 -17.74 7.44
N MET A 276 1.49 -18.36 8.50
CA MET A 276 0.56 -17.71 9.42
C MET A 276 1.18 -16.47 10.06
N GLU A 277 2.43 -16.55 10.55
CA GLU A 277 3.15 -15.41 11.12
C GLU A 277 3.29 -14.27 10.10
N GLU A 278 3.67 -14.57 8.86
CA GLU A 278 3.83 -13.58 7.80
C GLU A 278 2.51 -12.87 7.49
N ILE A 279 1.44 -13.63 7.26
CA ILE A 279 0.11 -13.08 6.98
C ILE A 279 -0.40 -12.27 8.17
N PHE A 280 -0.16 -12.75 9.40
CA PHE A 280 -0.56 -12.06 10.62
C PHE A 280 0.12 -10.68 10.73
N ASN A 281 1.45 -10.62 10.58
CA ASN A 281 2.21 -9.37 10.67
C ASN A 281 1.80 -8.39 9.56
N SER A 282 1.57 -8.88 8.34
CA SER A 282 1.08 -8.08 7.21
C SER A 282 -0.30 -7.46 7.51
N ARG A 283 -1.27 -8.28 7.95
CA ARG A 283 -2.63 -7.81 8.29
C ARG A 283 -2.63 -6.84 9.47
N MET A 284 -1.81 -7.09 10.49
CA MET A 284 -1.67 -6.19 11.63
C MET A 284 -1.14 -4.82 11.18
N GLY A 285 -0.09 -4.80 10.34
CA GLY A 285 0.42 -3.56 9.73
C GLY A 285 -0.63 -2.79 8.93
N ASP A 286 -1.49 -3.48 8.18
CA ASP A 286 -2.56 -2.85 7.39
C ASP A 286 -3.73 -2.34 8.24
N SER A 287 -4.06 -3.03 9.35
CA SER A 287 -5.15 -2.66 10.26
C SER A 287 -4.85 -1.47 11.17
N ASN A 288 -3.58 -1.05 11.24
CA ASN A 288 -3.12 0.07 12.06
C ASN A 288 -3.51 1.42 11.44
N THR A 289 -4.80 1.74 11.50
CA THR A 289 -5.37 2.95 10.89
C THR A 289 -5.89 3.93 11.94
N LYS A 290 -5.85 5.22 11.61
CA LYS A 290 -6.46 6.31 12.35
C LYS A 290 -7.61 6.86 11.54
N ALA A 291 -8.76 7.08 12.19
CA ALA A 291 -9.87 7.81 11.61
C ALA A 291 -9.65 9.32 11.74
N LEU A 292 -9.83 10.05 10.65
CA LEU A 292 -9.74 11.50 10.57
C LEU A 292 -10.99 12.01 9.84
N ASP A 293 -11.88 12.65 10.60
CA ASP A 293 -13.12 13.21 10.06
C ASP A 293 -12.92 14.66 9.63
N ILE A 294 -12.24 14.82 8.50
CA ILE A 294 -11.93 16.09 7.85
C ILE A 294 -12.38 16.03 6.40
N LYS A 295 -12.72 17.19 5.83
CA LYS A 295 -13.17 17.28 4.43
C LYS A 295 -12.04 17.82 3.56
N GLN A 296 -11.81 17.17 2.44
CA GLN A 296 -10.86 17.60 1.41
C GLN A 296 -11.61 17.71 0.08
N ASN A 297 -11.28 18.72 -0.73
CA ASN A 297 -11.94 18.91 -2.02
C ASN A 297 -11.47 17.84 -3.01
N VAL A 298 -12.40 17.30 -3.79
CA VAL A 298 -12.06 16.53 -4.97
C VAL A 298 -11.99 17.51 -6.14
N LEU A 299 -10.83 17.62 -6.78
CA LEU A 299 -10.62 18.49 -7.94
C LEU A 299 -11.18 17.84 -9.21
N ASN A 300 -10.90 16.55 -9.37
CA ASN A 300 -11.45 15.73 -10.45
C ASN A 300 -11.63 14.27 -10.08
N ILE A 301 -12.50 13.59 -10.82
CA ILE A 301 -12.85 12.18 -10.61
C ILE A 301 -13.00 11.43 -11.93
N SER A 302 -12.67 10.15 -11.90
CA SER A 302 -12.93 9.14 -12.94
C SER A 302 -13.38 7.85 -12.28
N GLU A 303 -13.84 6.87 -13.07
CA GLU A 303 -14.16 5.53 -12.55
C GLU A 303 -12.96 4.84 -11.89
N GLY A 304 -11.73 5.21 -12.29
CA GLY A 304 -10.49 4.62 -11.78
C GLY A 304 -9.81 5.41 -10.65
N GLY A 305 -10.26 6.62 -10.30
CA GLY A 305 -9.51 7.42 -9.33
C GLY A 305 -9.92 8.89 -9.23
N ILE A 306 -9.29 9.59 -8.28
CA ILE A 306 -9.54 10.98 -7.91
C ILE A 306 -8.25 11.80 -7.90
N LEU A 307 -8.41 13.12 -7.99
CA LEU A 307 -7.40 14.10 -7.57
C LEU A 307 -7.96 14.88 -6.39
N LEU A 308 -7.23 14.88 -5.27
CA LEU A 308 -7.57 15.63 -4.07
C LEU A 308 -6.74 16.91 -3.98
N GLU A 309 -7.38 17.96 -3.50
CA GLU A 309 -6.74 19.12 -2.89
C GLU A 309 -6.65 18.86 -1.39
N VAL A 310 -5.43 18.79 -0.86
CA VAL A 310 -5.14 18.42 0.52
C VAL A 310 -4.41 19.56 1.21
N THR A 311 -5.01 20.04 2.31
CA THR A 311 -4.42 21.09 3.16
C THR A 311 -4.11 20.60 4.57
N GLU A 312 -4.55 19.40 4.94
CA GLU A 312 -4.33 18.86 6.28
C GLU A 312 -2.95 18.20 6.41
N SER A 313 -2.14 18.73 7.32
CA SER A 313 -0.81 18.23 7.68
C SER A 313 -0.79 16.73 8.02
N GLN A 314 -1.74 16.26 8.83
CA GLN A 314 -1.80 14.85 9.25
C GLN A 314 -2.06 13.88 8.09
N LEU A 315 -2.82 14.31 7.07
CA LEU A 315 -3.02 13.50 5.87
C LEU A 315 -1.74 13.43 5.05
N ILE A 316 -1.07 14.57 4.85
CA ILE A 316 0.16 14.67 4.08
C ILE A 316 1.24 13.79 4.69
N GLU A 317 1.48 13.88 6.01
CA GLU A 317 2.44 13.06 6.71
C GLU A 317 2.17 11.56 6.54
N SER A 318 0.90 11.15 6.65
CA SER A 318 0.53 9.75 6.47
C SER A 318 0.67 9.28 5.03
N PHE A 319 0.26 10.10 4.06
CA PHE A 319 0.36 9.79 2.62
C PHE A 319 1.81 9.65 2.16
N LEU A 320 2.71 10.47 2.71
CA LEU A 320 4.15 10.37 2.46
C LEU A 320 4.77 9.14 3.13
N HIS A 321 4.25 8.72 4.28
CA HIS A 321 4.72 7.52 4.98
C HIS A 321 4.23 6.21 4.32
N LYS A 322 2.94 6.12 4.02
CA LYS A 322 2.32 4.97 3.34
C LYS A 322 1.29 5.51 2.33
N PRO A 323 1.53 5.35 1.01
CA PRO A 323 0.73 5.97 -0.05
C PRO A 323 -0.60 5.23 -0.28
N SER A 324 -1.43 5.12 0.75
CA SER A 324 -2.75 4.47 0.71
C SER A 324 -3.67 5.04 1.77
N PHE A 325 -4.97 5.08 1.49
CA PHE A 325 -5.98 5.48 2.47
C PHE A 325 -7.36 4.95 2.07
N THR A 326 -8.30 4.95 2.99
CA THR A 326 -9.72 4.74 2.68
C THR A 326 -10.46 6.04 2.98
N ALA A 327 -11.35 6.47 2.09
CA ALA A 327 -12.15 7.67 2.29
C ALA A 327 -13.58 7.49 1.77
N ASP A 328 -14.49 8.31 2.29
CA ASP A 328 -15.84 8.46 1.75
C ASP A 328 -15.83 9.56 0.70
N ILE A 329 -16.34 9.25 -0.48
CA ILE A 329 -16.58 10.23 -1.54
C ILE A 329 -18.06 10.59 -1.51
N THR A 330 -18.36 11.85 -1.23
CA THR A 330 -19.73 12.36 -1.19
C THR A 330 -19.93 13.39 -2.28
N PHE A 331 -20.86 13.09 -3.16
CA PHE A 331 -21.42 14.04 -4.12
C PHE A 331 -22.50 14.85 -3.38
N LYS A 332 -22.60 16.14 -3.66
CA LYS A 332 -23.60 17.03 -3.03
C LYS A 332 -25.00 16.40 -3.11
N MET A 333 -25.69 16.30 -1.97
CA MET A 333 -27.02 15.68 -1.82
C MET A 333 -27.10 14.16 -2.07
N GLN A 334 -25.97 13.44 -2.17
CA GLN A 334 -25.94 12.00 -2.34
C GLN A 334 -25.37 11.29 -1.12
N ALA A 335 -25.68 9.99 -0.99
CA ALA A 335 -25.09 9.14 0.04
C ALA A 335 -23.56 9.03 -0.15
N PRO A 336 -22.76 9.01 0.94
CA PRO A 336 -21.32 8.76 0.86
C PRO A 336 -20.99 7.38 0.29
N LEU A 337 -19.94 7.30 -0.52
CA LEU A 337 -19.42 6.06 -1.11
C LEU A 337 -18.01 5.78 -0.56
N ARG A 338 -17.81 4.65 0.12
CA ARG A 338 -16.53 4.28 0.74
C ARG A 338 -15.63 3.56 -0.28
N PHE A 339 -14.43 4.10 -0.50
CA PHE A 339 -13.42 3.52 -1.38
C PHE A 339 -12.05 3.44 -0.70
N ALA A 340 -11.30 2.38 -1.03
CA ALA A 340 -9.89 2.25 -0.74
C ALA A 340 -9.07 2.79 -1.93
N PHE A 341 -8.06 3.58 -1.60
CA PHE A 341 -7.24 4.31 -2.56
C PHE A 341 -5.76 3.98 -2.41
N HIS A 342 -5.06 3.91 -3.53
CA HIS A 342 -3.60 3.88 -3.60
C HIS A 342 -3.09 5.16 -4.27
N ILE A 343 -2.19 5.88 -3.61
CA ILE A 343 -1.70 7.17 -4.09
C ILE A 343 -0.66 6.93 -5.19
N ARG A 344 -0.89 7.53 -6.35
CA ARG A 344 -0.02 7.42 -7.52
C ARG A 344 0.88 8.62 -7.70
N HIS A 345 0.48 9.80 -7.24
CA HIS A 345 1.35 10.99 -7.26
C HIS A 345 0.96 12.02 -6.22
N ILE A 346 1.96 12.76 -5.75
CA ILE A 346 1.84 13.88 -4.82
C ILE A 346 2.74 15.01 -5.32
N PHE A 347 2.16 16.18 -5.55
CA PHE A 347 2.87 17.43 -5.80
C PHE A 347 2.27 18.56 -4.98
N GLN A 348 3.07 19.57 -4.67
CA GLN A 348 2.71 20.71 -3.86
C GLN A 348 2.80 21.98 -4.70
N VAL A 349 1.83 22.87 -4.50
CA VAL A 349 1.73 24.20 -5.10
C VAL A 349 1.45 25.19 -3.98
N GLY A 350 2.45 25.98 -3.59
CA GLY A 350 2.33 26.82 -2.40
C GLY A 350 2.07 25.96 -1.15
N GLU A 351 1.00 26.24 -0.40
CA GLU A 351 0.61 25.46 0.80
C GLU A 351 -0.30 24.25 0.48
N ILE A 352 -0.67 24.06 -0.79
CA ILE A 352 -1.68 23.08 -1.20
C ILE A 352 -1.03 21.84 -1.81
N TYR A 353 -1.36 20.67 -1.28
CA TYR A 353 -0.94 19.39 -1.83
C TYR A 353 -2.00 18.83 -2.77
N HIS A 354 -1.57 18.44 -3.96
CA HIS A 354 -2.38 17.76 -4.95
C HIS A 354 -2.04 16.27 -4.93
N VAL A 355 -3.03 15.46 -4.55
CA VAL A 355 -2.86 14.02 -4.31
C VAL A 355 -3.70 13.23 -5.28
N GLY A 356 -3.05 12.61 -6.26
CA GLY A 356 -3.72 11.76 -7.23
C GLY A 356 -3.74 10.31 -6.80
N ALA A 357 -4.93 9.76 -6.62
CA ALA A 357 -5.12 8.42 -6.08
C ALA A 357 -6.01 7.55 -6.97
N GLU A 358 -5.66 6.26 -7.06
CA GLU A 358 -6.39 5.23 -7.80
C GLU A 358 -7.31 4.47 -6.85
N ILE A 359 -8.53 4.17 -7.31
CA ILE A 359 -9.47 3.31 -6.59
C ILE A 359 -8.99 1.86 -6.72
N VAL A 360 -8.65 1.23 -5.60
CA VAL A 360 -8.18 -0.16 -5.55
C VAL A 360 -9.16 -1.11 -4.87
N GLY A 361 -10.19 -0.57 -4.19
CA GLY A 361 -11.20 -1.39 -3.51
C GLY A 361 -12.38 -0.58 -3.00
N SER A 362 -13.42 -1.29 -2.56
CA SER A 362 -14.66 -0.75 -1.99
C SER A 362 -15.34 -1.84 -1.15
N ASN A 363 -16.09 -1.44 -0.11
CA ASN A 363 -16.81 -2.36 0.77
C ASN A 363 -17.99 -3.08 0.08
N ASP A 364 -18.60 -2.45 -0.93
CA ASP A 364 -19.47 -3.09 -1.91
C ASP A 364 -19.04 -2.62 -3.31
N ALA A 365 -18.10 -3.35 -3.91
CA ALA A 365 -17.45 -2.93 -5.14
C ALA A 365 -18.43 -2.72 -6.30
N LYS A 366 -19.41 -3.62 -6.45
CA LYS A 366 -20.35 -3.56 -7.58
C LYS A 366 -21.37 -2.43 -7.39
N ALA A 367 -21.96 -2.31 -6.20
CA ALA A 367 -22.96 -1.27 -5.94
C ALA A 367 -22.32 0.12 -5.93
N ASN A 368 -21.22 0.33 -5.21
CA ASN A 368 -20.59 1.64 -5.11
C ASN A 368 -20.02 2.10 -6.45
N MET A 369 -19.47 1.19 -7.27
CA MET A 369 -19.00 1.56 -8.61
C MET A 369 -20.16 1.97 -9.53
N THR A 370 -21.30 1.29 -9.42
CA THR A 370 -22.51 1.66 -10.18
C THR A 370 -23.03 3.03 -9.76
N LEU A 371 -23.09 3.30 -8.45
CA LEU A 371 -23.50 4.60 -7.91
C LEU A 371 -22.51 5.71 -8.26
N LEU A 372 -21.20 5.43 -8.25
CA LEU A 372 -20.17 6.36 -8.67
C LEU A 372 -20.41 6.82 -10.12
N LYS A 373 -20.61 5.86 -11.04
CA LYS A 373 -20.92 6.17 -12.44
C LYS A 373 -22.19 7.01 -12.59
N LYS A 374 -23.25 6.65 -11.86
CA LYS A 374 -24.53 7.39 -11.87
C LYS A 374 -24.34 8.84 -11.40
N ASN A 375 -23.66 9.04 -10.28
CA ASN A 375 -23.41 10.36 -9.69
C ASN A 375 -22.50 11.22 -10.57
N MET A 376 -21.48 10.61 -11.18
CA MET A 376 -20.63 11.26 -12.17
C MET A 376 -21.42 11.75 -13.38
N ASN A 377 -22.33 10.94 -13.91
CA ASN A 377 -23.17 11.35 -15.05
C ASN A 377 -24.13 12.49 -14.68
N PHE A 378 -24.70 12.47 -13.47
CA PHE A 378 -25.57 13.53 -13.00
C PHE A 378 -24.85 14.89 -12.90
N ILE A 379 -23.60 14.90 -12.43
CA ILE A 379 -22.79 16.13 -12.38
C ILE A 379 -22.45 16.65 -13.77
N LYS A 380 -22.21 15.79 -14.77
CA LYS A 380 -21.93 16.23 -16.15
C LYS A 380 -23.10 16.98 -16.79
N THR A 381 -24.32 16.72 -16.36
CA THR A 381 -25.54 17.32 -16.92
C THR A 381 -25.99 18.60 -16.21
N GLN A 382 -25.29 19.02 -15.15
CA GLN A 382 -25.51 20.28 -14.43
C GLN A 382 -24.42 21.29 -14.75
#